data_AF-A0A922M035-F1
#
_entry.id   AF-A0A922M035-F1
#
_cell.length_a   1.000
_cell.length_b   1.000
_cell.length_c   1.000
_cell.angle_alpha   90.00
_cell.angle_beta   90.00
_cell.angle_gamma   90.00
#
_symmetry.space_group_name_H-M   'P 1'
#
loop_
_entity.id
_entity.type
_entity.pdbx_description
1 polymer ?
#
loop_
_entity_poly.entity_id
_entity_poly.type
_entity_poly.pdbx_seq_one_letter_code
_entity_poly.pdbx_strand_id
1 'polypeptide(L)'
;MKLSLSEQGWNRLFLILNGVFLVYSIILFALGIKAQDDLGQFKTILQGINPPILPTIIFTGFIGIIGSITGYCKIMKPNQIVIILHITCMTIATITELCISLGTVMTPNEVDLIHSNLIYYYNLVLYKC
;
A
#
# COMPACT_ATOMS: atom_id res chain seq x y z
N MET A 1 2.36 -27.69 22.55
CA MET A 1 1.89 -26.45 23.22
C MET A 1 0.70 -25.92 22.42
N LYS A 2 -0.53 -25.99 22.94
CA LYS A 2 -1.72 -25.43 22.28
C LYS A 2 -1.75 -23.94 22.62
N LEU A 3 -1.34 -23.08 21.69
CA LEU A 3 -1.59 -21.64 21.80
C LEU A 3 -3.09 -21.38 21.55
N SER A 4 -3.93 -21.62 22.56
CA SER A 4 -5.31 -21.14 22.51
C SER A 4 -5.37 -19.74 23.09
N LEU A 5 -5.35 -18.73 22.23
CA LEU A 5 -5.71 -17.36 22.61
C LEU A 5 -7.19 -17.34 22.99
N SER A 6 -7.51 -16.63 24.07
CA SER A 6 -8.90 -16.31 24.40
C SER A 6 -9.50 -15.43 23.30
N GLU A 7 -10.82 -15.40 23.18
CA GLU A 7 -11.54 -14.52 22.24
C GLU A 7 -11.10 -13.05 22.41
N GLN A 8 -10.91 -12.62 23.66
CA GLN A 8 -10.41 -11.29 23.99
C GLN A 8 -8.97 -11.07 23.50
N GLY A 9 -8.14 -12.12 23.54
CA GLY A 9 -6.78 -12.13 22.97
C GLY A 9 -6.80 -11.98 21.45
N TRP A 10 -7.69 -12.70 20.75
CA TRP A 10 -7.86 -12.58 19.30
C TRP A 10 -8.32 -11.19 18.88
N ASN A 11 -9.27 -10.60 19.61
CA ASN A 11 -9.76 -9.24 19.31
C ASN A 11 -8.65 -8.19 19.51
N ARG A 12 -7.84 -8.31 20.56
CA ARG A 12 -6.69 -7.42 20.77
C ARG A 12 -5.62 -7.58 19.68
N LEU A 13 -5.30 -8.81 19.31
CA LEU A 13 -4.35 -9.08 18.23
C LEU A 13 -4.86 -8.49 16.90
N PHE A 14 -6.15 -8.69 16.60
CA PHE A 14 -6.77 -8.15 15.40
C PHE A 14 -6.74 -6.61 15.36
N LEU A 15 -6.95 -5.93 16.49
CA LEU A 15 -6.81 -4.47 16.61
C LEU A 15 -5.38 -4.00 16.30
N ILE A 16 -4.39 -4.67 16.88
CA ILE A 16 -2.98 -4.31 16.68
C ILE A 16 -2.59 -4.51 15.22
N LEU A 17 -2.95 -5.65 14.62
CA LEU A 17 -2.66 -5.93 13.22
C LEU A 17 -3.32 -4.94 12.27
N ASN A 18 -4.60 -4.60 12.48
CA ASN A 18 -5.28 -3.56 11.68
C ASN A 18 -4.65 -2.18 11.88
N GLY A 19 -4.15 -1.87 13.08
CA GLY A 19 -3.47 -0.59 13.33
C GLY A 19 -2.15 -0.47 12.61
N VAL A 20 -1.33 -1.52 12.64
CA VAL A 20 -0.09 -1.57 11.87
C VAL A 20 -0.40 -1.46 10.37
N PHE A 21 -1.41 -2.19 9.90
CA PHE A 21 -1.81 -2.15 8.49
C PHE A 21 -2.37 -0.79 8.06
N LEU A 22 -3.09 -0.09 8.94
CA LEU A 22 -3.57 1.28 8.70
C LEU A 22 -2.39 2.24 8.51
N VAL A 23 -1.43 2.22 9.42
CA VAL A 23 -0.25 3.10 9.36
C VAL A 23 0.53 2.82 8.07
N TYR A 24 0.75 1.55 7.74
CA TYR A 24 1.38 1.14 6.49
C TYR A 24 0.62 1.67 5.26
N SER A 25 -0.70 1.54 5.24
CA SER A 25 -1.55 1.98 4.11
C SER A 25 -1.51 3.50 3.93
N ILE A 26 -1.49 4.28 5.01
CA ILE A 26 -1.35 5.74 4.98
C ILE A 26 0.01 6.13 4.40
N ILE A 27 1.09 5.49 4.86
CA ILE A 27 2.44 5.73 4.34
C ILE A 27 2.49 5.41 2.84
N LEU A 28 1.95 4.26 2.43
CA LEU A 28 1.91 3.84 1.03
C LEU A 28 1.16 4.85 0.16
N PHE A 29 0.00 5.31 0.62
CA PHE A 29 -0.81 6.33 -0.06
C PHE A 29 -0.07 7.67 -0.20
N ALA A 30 0.50 8.18 0.90
CA ALA A 30 1.22 9.44 0.92
C ALA A 30 2.48 9.42 0.05
N LEU A 31 3.26 8.33 0.11
CA LEU A 31 4.44 8.15 -0.74
C LEU A 31 4.06 8.01 -2.22
N GLY A 32 2.96 7.32 -2.52
CA GLY A 32 2.43 7.22 -3.88
C GLY A 32 2.06 8.58 -4.47
N ILE A 33 1.33 9.42 -3.71
CA ILE A 33 0.98 10.79 -4.13
C ILE A 33 2.24 11.61 -4.35
N LYS A 34 3.15 11.63 -3.38
CA LYS A 34 4.40 12.40 -3.48
C LYS A 34 5.19 12.00 -4.72
N ALA A 35 5.35 10.69 -4.96
CA ALA A 35 6.07 10.20 -6.14
C ALA A 35 5.35 10.58 -7.44
N GLN A 36 4.01 10.61 -7.47
CA GLN A 36 3.25 11.09 -8.62
C GLN A 36 3.44 12.59 -8.86
N ASP A 37 3.42 13.40 -7.81
CA ASP A 37 3.62 14.86 -7.90
C ASP A 37 5.04 15.20 -8.38
N ASP A 38 6.06 14.57 -7.79
CA ASP A 38 7.46 14.73 -8.19
C ASP A 38 7.62 14.36 -9.67
N LEU A 39 7.08 13.20 -10.10
CA LEU A 39 7.14 12.78 -11.50
C LEU A 39 6.39 13.72 -12.44
N GLY A 40 5.28 14.30 -12.00
CA GLY A 40 4.53 15.31 -12.75
C GLY A 40 5.35 16.56 -13.05
N GLN A 41 6.18 17.00 -12.09
CA GLN A 41 7.09 18.14 -12.30
C GLN A 41 8.19 17.83 -13.32
N PHE A 42 8.71 16.59 -13.32
CA PHE A 42 9.73 16.15 -14.28
C PHE A 42 9.16 15.75 -15.65
N LYS A 43 7.86 15.44 -15.75
CA LYS A 43 7.18 15.10 -17.00
C LYS A 43 7.22 16.23 -18.03
N THR A 44 7.17 17.48 -17.57
CA THR A 44 7.38 18.68 -18.41
C THR A 44 8.75 18.67 -19.08
N ILE A 45 9.74 17.96 -18.50
CA ILE A 45 11.13 17.89 -18.97
C ILE A 45 11.41 16.59 -19.75
N LEU A 46 10.90 15.44 -19.31
CA LEU A 46 11.26 14.13 -19.87
C LEU A 46 10.32 13.55 -20.95
N GLN A 47 9.18 14.16 -21.25
CA GLN A 47 8.18 13.65 -22.23
C GLN A 47 7.77 12.16 -22.01
N GLY A 48 7.96 11.63 -20.80
CA GLY A 48 7.71 10.22 -20.48
C GLY A 48 6.26 9.94 -20.09
N ILE A 49 5.82 8.70 -20.32
CA ILE A 49 4.53 8.19 -19.82
C ILE A 49 4.67 7.92 -18.30
N ASN A 50 3.66 8.28 -17.50
CA ASN A 50 3.69 7.96 -16.06
C ASN A 50 3.73 6.43 -15.88
N PRO A 51 4.63 5.89 -15.05
CA PRO A 51 4.70 4.47 -14.82
C PRO A 51 3.41 4.00 -14.14
N PRO A 52 2.77 2.93 -14.63
CA PRO A 52 1.47 2.46 -14.16
C PRO A 52 1.51 2.00 -12.68
N ILE A 53 2.71 1.75 -12.14
CA ILE A 53 2.88 1.37 -10.73
C ILE A 53 2.47 2.47 -9.74
N LEU A 54 2.61 3.76 -10.11
CA LEU A 54 2.25 4.87 -9.23
C LEU A 54 0.75 4.93 -8.91
N PRO A 55 -0.16 4.98 -9.90
CA PRO A 55 -1.59 4.93 -9.62
C PRO A 55 -2.01 3.62 -8.94
N THR A 56 -1.35 2.50 -9.22
CA THR A 56 -1.59 1.23 -8.50
C THR A 56 -1.26 1.35 -7.01
N ILE A 57 -0.08 1.89 -6.65
CA ILE A 57 0.33 2.08 -5.25
C ILE A 57 -0.65 2.99 -4.49
N ILE A 58 -1.06 4.10 -5.11
CA ILE A 58 -2.03 5.04 -4.51
C ILE A 58 -3.37 4.33 -4.28
N PHE A 59 -3.87 3.60 -5.28
CA PHE A 59 -5.13 2.87 -5.17
C PHE A 59 -5.06 1.80 -4.06
N THR A 60 -3.98 1.02 -4.01
CA THR A 60 -3.76 0.00 -2.98
C THR A 60 -3.71 0.61 -1.59
N GLY A 61 -2.97 1.71 -1.40
CA GLY A 61 -2.93 2.43 -0.12
C GLY A 61 -4.31 2.92 0.32
N PHE A 62 -5.10 3.45 -0.60
CA PHE A 62 -6.47 3.90 -0.31
C PHE A 62 -7.40 2.73 0.09
N ILE A 63 -7.36 1.61 -0.64
CA ILE A 63 -8.12 0.41 -0.29
C ILE A 63 -7.69 -0.17 1.06
N GLY A 64 -6.39 -0.14 1.37
CA GLY A 64 -5.85 -0.57 2.66
C GLY A 64 -6.36 0.27 3.84
N ILE A 65 -6.49 1.59 3.65
CA ILE A 65 -7.09 2.50 4.66
C ILE A 65 -8.56 2.11 4.91
N ILE A 66 -9.36 1.93 3.84
CA ILE A 66 -10.76 1.51 3.97
C ILE A 66 -10.87 0.14 4.65
N GLY A 67 -10.02 -0.81 4.25
CA GLY A 67 -9.94 -2.14 4.85
C GLY A 67 -9.64 -2.08 6.35
N SER A 68 -8.71 -1.24 6.76
CA SER A 68 -8.35 -1.08 8.18
C SER A 68 -9.48 -0.44 8.99
N ILE A 69 -10.12 0.61 8.46
CA ILE A 69 -11.27 1.28 9.12
C ILE A 69 -12.42 0.28 9.31
N THR A 70 -12.73 -0.51 8.29
CA THR A 70 -13.78 -1.53 8.38
C THR A 70 -13.41 -2.66 9.35
N GLY A 71 -12.12 -2.94 9.53
CA GLY A 71 -11.61 -3.81 10.60
C GLY A 71 -11.97 -3.30 11.99
N TYR A 72 -11.77 -2.01 12.28
CA TYR A 72 -12.20 -1.41 13.54
C TYR A 72 -13.73 -1.44 13.71
N CYS A 73 -14.46 -1.08 12.65
CA CYS A 73 -15.92 -1.11 12.67
C CYS A 73 -16.48 -2.51 12.96
N LYS A 74 -15.85 -3.57 12.45
CA LYS A 74 -16.23 -4.97 12.71
C LYS A 74 -16.22 -5.30 14.20
N ILE A 75 -15.27 -4.77 14.98
CA ILE A 75 -15.19 -5.03 16.43
C ILE A 75 -16.26 -4.25 17.19
N MET A 76 -16.49 -3.00 16.80
CA MET A 76 -17.45 -2.13 17.51
C MET A 76 -18.91 -2.52 17.24
N LYS A 77 -19.23 -2.81 15.98
CA LYS A 77 -20.57 -3.20 15.50
C LYS A 77 -20.44 -4.24 14.38
N PRO A 78 -20.30 -5.52 14.72
CA PRO A 78 -20.19 -6.57 13.71
C PRO A 78 -21.47 -6.63 12.87
N ASN A 79 -21.35 -6.27 11.60
CA ASN A 79 -22.38 -6.42 10.58
C ASN A 79 -21.79 -7.22 9.41
N GLN A 80 -22.56 -8.14 8.84
CA GLN A 80 -22.14 -8.95 7.67
C GLN A 80 -21.57 -8.09 6.55
N ILE A 81 -22.18 -6.93 6.26
CA ILE A 81 -21.69 -6.01 5.22
C ILE A 81 -20.28 -5.50 5.55
N VAL A 82 -20.05 -5.08 6.80
CA VAL A 82 -18.74 -4.58 7.26
C VAL A 82 -17.68 -5.67 7.20
N ILE A 83 -18.05 -6.91 7.56
CA ILE A 83 -17.16 -8.07 7.50
C ILE A 83 -16.77 -8.37 6.04
N ILE A 84 -17.75 -8.42 5.13
CA ILE A 84 -17.51 -8.69 3.71
C ILE A 84 -16.65 -7.59 3.08
N LEU A 85 -16.92 -6.32 3.42
CA LEU A 85 -16.15 -5.19 2.92
C LEU A 85 -14.69 -5.27 3.40
N HIS A 86 -14.47 -5.52 4.69
CA HIS A 86 -13.12 -5.71 5.25
C HIS A 86 -12.36 -6.82 4.52
N ILE A 87 -12.96 -8.01 4.38
CA ILE A 87 -12.33 -9.14 3.71
C ILE A 87 -12.01 -8.81 2.25
N THR A 88 -12.93 -8.17 1.54
CA THR A 88 -12.74 -7.76 0.14
C THR A 88 -11.58 -6.78 0.00
N CYS A 89 -11.54 -5.73 0.82
CA CYS A 89 -10.45 -4.74 0.80
C CYS A 89 -9.09 -5.39 1.10
N MET A 90 -9.01 -6.22 2.14
CA MET A 90 -7.77 -6.94 2.50
C MET A 90 -7.31 -7.88 1.37
N THR A 91 -8.25 -8.56 0.72
CA THR A 91 -7.95 -9.47 -0.40
C THR A 91 -7.40 -8.70 -1.60
N ILE A 92 -8.03 -7.60 -1.99
CA ILE A 92 -7.56 -6.76 -3.11
C ILE A 92 -6.16 -6.20 -2.82
N ALA A 93 -5.94 -5.68 -1.61
CA ALA A 93 -4.63 -5.15 -1.21
C ALA A 93 -3.54 -6.23 -1.27
N THR A 94 -3.80 -7.41 -0.70
CA THR A 94 -2.86 -8.54 -0.68
C THR A 94 -2.53 -9.04 -2.09
N ILE A 95 -3.54 -9.23 -2.95
CA ILE A 95 -3.31 -9.68 -4.33
C ILE A 95 -2.47 -8.66 -5.09
N THR A 96 -2.76 -7.37 -4.91
CA THR A 96 -2.01 -6.32 -5.61
C THR A 96 -0.54 -6.29 -5.17
N GLU A 97 -0.27 -6.41 -3.87
CA GLU A 97 1.09 -6.48 -3.34
C GLU A 97 1.84 -7.73 -3.83
N LEU A 98 1.17 -8.88 -3.88
CA LEU A 98 1.74 -10.11 -4.45
C LEU A 98 2.08 -9.93 -5.93
N CYS A 99 1.19 -9.31 -6.72
CA CYS A 99 1.46 -9.03 -8.12
C CYS A 99 2.65 -8.09 -8.31
N ILE A 100 2.76 -7.03 -7.49
CA ILE A 100 3.90 -6.11 -7.51
C ILE A 100 5.18 -6.87 -7.15
N SER A 101 5.18 -7.66 -6.07
CA SER A 101 6.33 -8.43 -5.62
C SER A 101 6.77 -9.50 -6.62
N LEU A 102 5.84 -10.12 -7.36
CA LEU A 102 6.19 -11.08 -8.39
C LEU A 102 6.75 -10.38 -9.63
N GLY A 103 6.16 -9.25 -10.02
CA GLY A 103 6.68 -8.41 -11.09
C GLY A 103 8.11 -7.96 -10.83
N THR A 104 8.43 -7.54 -9.61
CA THR A 104 9.79 -7.11 -9.25
C THR A 104 10.83 -8.21 -9.35
N VAL A 105 10.45 -9.47 -9.09
CA VAL A 105 11.35 -10.63 -9.15
C VAL A 105 11.50 -11.18 -10.58
N MET A 106 10.43 -11.14 -11.38
CA MET A 106 10.41 -11.75 -12.72
C MET A 106 11.00 -10.87 -13.82
N THR A 107 10.98 -9.54 -13.66
CA THR A 107 11.58 -8.59 -14.61
C THR A 107 12.64 -7.70 -13.94
N PRO A 108 13.71 -8.29 -13.36
CA PRO A 108 14.71 -7.52 -12.60
C PRO A 108 15.34 -6.41 -13.44
N ASN A 109 15.58 -6.64 -14.74
CA ASN A 109 16.19 -5.64 -15.62
C ASN A 109 15.30 -4.41 -15.92
N GLU A 110 13.97 -4.57 -15.91
CA GLU A 110 13.02 -3.46 -16.09
C GLU A 110 12.76 -2.75 -14.77
N VAL A 111 12.76 -3.51 -13.67
CA VAL A 111 12.57 -3.01 -12.31
C VAL A 111 13.81 -2.26 -11.83
N ASP A 112 15.01 -2.71 -12.16
CA ASP A 112 16.28 -2.00 -11.91
C ASP A 112 16.32 -0.68 -12.70
N LEU A 113 15.77 -0.64 -13.91
CA LEU A 113 15.65 0.60 -14.67
C LEU A 113 14.67 1.58 -14.00
N ILE A 114 13.54 1.10 -13.50
CA ILE A 114 12.55 1.91 -12.76
C ILE A 114 13.11 2.34 -11.40
N HIS A 115 13.80 1.45 -10.69
CA HIS A 115 14.38 1.69 -9.38
C HIS A 115 15.58 2.64 -9.47
N SER A 116 16.43 2.48 -10.49
CA SER A 116 17.50 3.41 -10.83
C SER A 116 16.95 4.78 -11.21
N ASN A 117 15.89 4.84 -12.01
CA ASN A 117 15.21 6.11 -12.29
C ASN A 117 14.61 6.73 -11.02
N LEU A 118 13.95 5.96 -10.16
CA LEU A 118 13.37 6.45 -8.89
C LEU A 118 14.46 6.97 -7.93
N ILE A 119 15.60 6.27 -7.83
CA ILE A 119 16.77 6.68 -7.03
C ILE A 119 17.42 7.93 -7.64
N TYR A 120 17.51 8.02 -8.97
CA TYR A 120 17.99 9.21 -9.67
C TYR A 120 17.08 10.42 -9.40
N TYR A 121 15.76 10.24 -9.44
CA TYR A 121 14.77 11.26 -9.06
C TYR A 121 14.89 11.66 -7.58
N TYR A 122 15.03 10.69 -6.67
CA TYR A 122 15.23 10.96 -5.24
C TYR A 122 16.49 11.77 -4.97
N ASN A 123 17.60 11.44 -5.65
CA ASN A 123 18.84 12.21 -5.55
C ASN A 123 18.70 13.60 -6.17
N LEU A 124 18.05 13.75 -7.32
CA LEU A 124 17.87 15.08 -7.95
C LEU A 124 17.05 16.05 -7.09
N VAL A 125 16.10 15.53 -6.29
CA VAL A 125 15.30 16.30 -5.34
C VAL A 125 16.11 16.66 -4.08
N LEU A 126 16.97 15.76 -3.59
CA LEU A 126 17.82 16.01 -2.41
C LEU A 126 18.99 16.98 -2.68
N TYR A 127 19.55 17.00 -3.89
CA TYR A 127 20.69 17.86 -4.24
C TYR A 127 20.28 19.24 -4.80
N LYS A 128 18.98 19.59 -4.78
CA LYS A 128 18.47 20.92 -5.14
C LYS A 128 18.00 21.77 -3.95
N CYS A 129 18.22 21.32 -2.71
CA CYS A 129 18.16 22.17 -1.51
C CYS A 129 19.57 22.67 -1.14
#